data_AF-A0A962LAR6-F1
#
_entry.id   AF-A0A962LAR6-F1
#
_cell.length_a   1.000
_cell.length_b   1.000
_cell.length_c   1.000
_cell.angle_alpha   90.00
_cell.angle_beta   90.00
_cell.angle_gamma   90.00
#
_symmetry.space_group_name_H-M   'P 1'
#
loop_
_entity.id
_entity.type
_entity.pdbx_description
1 polymer ?
#
loop_
_entity_poly.entity_id
_entity_poly.type
_entity_poly.pdbx_seq_one_letter_code
_entity_poly.pdbx_strand_id
1 'polypeptide(L)'
;MKSAHRTLLSLLSLTLVFGLSIAPALSAQQVLEGENGTLTITFRYQAEIIATKEFKDRTSIDQTATISCPLTAGGPMTTSSILPQTEKQEQAIAQLGAAAKKEVEAIEPETVSGLESLDKQMKDCKSSGKSEQICGMEIMAAMQSDPELLVQMGEMGGADAQGMAEAKQAVSDAAENYLPWYNEGCVGTMTVNNSFQADDPTIPGPEPVLRTTGTRKIETQETLVTVETELNRNETRYMIIPPQEKFHRDAYAGEQERDEMLAAIPAPLIIGPYPGPIQAGRYTQNLNGGSYSVDWEFARGK
;
A
#
# COMPACT_ATOMS: atom_id res chain seq x y z
N MET A 1 -55.44 -78.24 4.53
CA MET A 1 -55.32 -78.34 3.06
C MET A 1 -54.42 -77.21 2.57
N LYS A 2 -53.34 -77.56 1.82
CA LYS A 2 -52.47 -76.73 0.93
C LYS A 2 -51.80 -75.49 1.54
N SER A 3 -50.49 -75.48 1.86
CA SER A 3 -49.28 -75.43 0.99
C SER A 3 -48.86 -74.01 0.57
N ALA A 4 -47.54 -73.79 0.65
CA ALA A 4 -46.69 -72.83 -0.09
C ALA A 4 -46.69 -71.35 0.36
N HIS A 5 -45.63 -70.54 0.23
CA HIS A 5 -44.16 -70.66 0.16
C HIS A 5 -43.66 -69.19 -0.07
N ARG A 6 -42.49 -68.84 0.49
CA ARG A 6 -41.49 -67.84 0.03
C ARG A 6 -41.87 -66.34 -0.10
N THR A 7 -41.21 -65.40 0.58
CA THR A 7 -39.84 -64.78 0.42
C THR A 7 -39.85 -63.52 -0.48
N LEU A 8 -39.27 -62.43 0.04
CA LEU A 8 -38.46 -61.33 -0.55
C LEU A 8 -38.88 -59.94 -0.01
N LEU A 9 -38.09 -59.31 0.87
CA LEU A 9 -36.96 -58.37 0.61
C LEU A 9 -37.39 -57.07 -0.09
N SER A 10 -37.27 -55.92 0.60
CA SER A 10 -36.22 -54.91 0.34
C SER A 10 -36.65 -53.45 0.59
N LEU A 11 -35.77 -52.75 1.32
CA LEU A 11 -35.36 -51.33 1.25
C LEU A 11 -36.20 -50.18 1.84
N LEU A 12 -35.63 -49.67 2.95
CA LEU A 12 -35.55 -48.28 3.42
C LEU A 12 -35.63 -47.21 2.31
N SER A 13 -36.31 -46.10 2.60
CA SER A 13 -35.87 -44.75 2.25
C SER A 13 -36.41 -43.74 3.25
N LEU A 14 -35.48 -43.17 4.01
CA LEU A 14 -35.65 -42.14 5.03
C LEU A 14 -35.37 -40.79 4.34
N THR A 15 -36.38 -39.92 4.19
CA THR A 15 -36.19 -38.57 3.65
C THR A 15 -36.13 -37.57 4.79
N LEU A 16 -34.91 -37.10 5.09
CA LEU A 16 -34.62 -35.96 5.95
C LEU A 16 -35.16 -34.66 5.31
N VAL A 17 -35.90 -33.88 6.09
CA VAL A 17 -36.24 -32.48 5.81
C VAL A 17 -35.15 -31.61 6.42
N PHE A 18 -34.40 -30.88 5.59
CA PHE A 18 -33.49 -29.83 6.05
C PHE A 18 -33.61 -28.58 5.16
N GLY A 19 -33.94 -27.47 5.83
CA GLY A 19 -33.40 -26.12 5.64
C GLY A 19 -33.40 -25.48 4.25
N LEU A 20 -34.35 -24.57 4.00
CA LEU A 20 -34.08 -23.39 3.18
C LEU A 20 -33.81 -22.18 4.11
N SER A 21 -32.54 -21.98 4.44
CA SER A 21 -32.04 -20.69 4.89
C SER A 21 -31.65 -19.90 3.65
N ILE A 22 -32.40 -18.83 3.36
CA ILE A 22 -32.07 -17.86 2.31
C ILE A 22 -30.92 -17.02 2.87
N ALA A 23 -29.68 -17.41 2.58
CA ALA A 23 -28.54 -16.53 2.77
C ALA A 23 -28.58 -15.45 1.67
N PRO A 24 -28.45 -14.15 1.99
CA PRO A 24 -28.13 -13.16 0.98
C PRO A 24 -26.72 -13.50 0.46
N ALA A 25 -26.65 -13.81 -0.82
CA ALA A 25 -25.39 -13.87 -1.54
C ALA A 25 -24.78 -12.46 -1.58
N LEU A 26 -24.03 -12.09 -0.54
CA LEU A 26 -22.92 -11.16 -0.73
C LEU A 26 -21.93 -11.91 -1.61
N SER A 27 -21.93 -11.60 -2.89
CA SER A 27 -20.83 -11.89 -3.79
C SER A 27 -19.61 -11.11 -3.29
N ALA A 28 -18.93 -11.66 -2.29
CA ALA A 28 -17.52 -11.40 -2.09
C ALA A 28 -16.84 -11.92 -3.37
N GLN A 29 -16.62 -11.02 -4.32
CA GLN A 29 -15.73 -11.29 -5.44
C GLN A 29 -14.38 -11.65 -4.79
N GLN A 30 -14.07 -12.94 -4.71
CA GLN A 30 -12.72 -13.40 -4.40
C GLN A 30 -11.85 -12.90 -5.55
N VAL A 31 -11.34 -11.68 -5.41
CA VAL A 31 -10.26 -11.21 -6.27
C VAL A 31 -9.07 -12.08 -5.92
N LEU A 32 -8.64 -12.89 -6.88
CA LEU A 32 -7.53 -13.81 -6.69
C LEU A 32 -6.23 -13.00 -6.72
N GLU A 33 -5.32 -13.30 -5.80
CA GLU A 33 -3.95 -12.79 -5.84
C GLU A 33 -3.35 -13.03 -7.24
N GLY A 34 -2.72 -12.00 -7.82
CA GLY A 34 -2.22 -12.05 -9.20
C GLY A 34 -3.26 -11.75 -10.29
N GLU A 35 -4.46 -11.28 -9.95
CA GLU A 35 -5.32 -10.61 -10.93
C GLU A 35 -4.63 -9.38 -11.51
N ASN A 36 -4.76 -9.18 -12.82
CA ASN A 36 -4.13 -8.09 -13.54
C ASN A 36 -5.18 -7.18 -14.18
N GLY A 37 -4.83 -5.92 -14.36
CA GLY A 37 -5.65 -4.96 -15.08
C GLY A 37 -4.81 -3.82 -15.63
N THR A 38 -5.45 -2.87 -16.29
CA THR A 38 -4.82 -1.63 -16.74
C THR A 38 -5.67 -0.47 -16.28
N LEU A 39 -5.05 0.46 -15.57
CA LEU A 39 -5.66 1.72 -15.20
C LEU A 39 -5.13 2.82 -16.12
N THR A 40 -6.01 3.41 -16.90
CA THR A 40 -5.70 4.58 -17.72
C THR A 40 -6.10 5.83 -16.94
N ILE A 41 -5.17 6.77 -16.78
CA ILE A 41 -5.38 8.01 -16.04
C ILE A 41 -5.10 9.19 -16.97
N THR A 42 -6.03 10.14 -17.01
CA THR A 42 -5.87 11.42 -17.71
C THR A 42 -5.86 12.56 -16.69
N PHE A 43 -4.75 13.30 -16.68
CA PHE A 43 -4.57 14.52 -15.91
C PHE A 43 -4.85 15.73 -16.79
N ARG A 44 -5.53 16.73 -16.25
CA ARG A 44 -5.69 18.05 -16.88
C ARG A 44 -5.45 19.12 -15.85
N TYR A 45 -4.55 20.06 -16.13
CA TYR A 45 -4.27 21.19 -15.25
C TYR A 45 -4.35 22.50 -16.04
N GLN A 46 -5.32 23.34 -15.67
CA GLN A 46 -5.56 24.62 -16.30
C GLN A 46 -5.66 25.71 -15.24
N ALA A 47 -4.75 26.68 -15.28
CA ALA A 47 -4.76 27.80 -14.34
C ALA A 47 -4.15 29.07 -14.92
N GLU A 48 -4.67 30.20 -14.48
CA GLU A 48 -4.12 31.53 -14.70
C GLU A 48 -3.84 32.18 -13.35
N ILE A 49 -2.55 32.32 -13.02
CA ILE A 49 -2.10 32.87 -11.74
C ILE A 49 -1.59 34.28 -11.99
N ILE A 50 -2.17 35.24 -11.30
CA ILE A 50 -1.71 36.64 -11.30
C ILE A 50 -0.98 36.88 -9.97
N ALA A 51 0.34 36.92 -10.01
CA ALA A 51 1.15 37.28 -8.86
C ALA A 51 1.28 38.80 -8.78
N THR A 52 0.81 39.39 -7.68
CA THR A 52 0.99 40.83 -7.44
C THR A 52 2.14 40.99 -6.45
N LYS A 53 3.34 41.27 -6.96
CA LYS A 53 4.52 41.64 -6.16
C LYS A 53 4.75 43.15 -6.31
N GLU A 54 5.92 43.55 -6.80
CA GLU A 54 6.17 44.92 -7.26
C GLU A 54 5.39 45.23 -8.55
N PHE A 55 5.14 44.18 -9.35
CA PHE A 55 4.43 44.18 -10.62
C PHE A 55 3.43 43.01 -10.72
N LYS A 56 2.57 43.00 -11.75
CA LYS A 56 1.54 41.96 -11.96
C LYS A 56 2.02 40.87 -12.93
N ASP A 57 2.76 39.91 -12.43
CA ASP A 57 3.19 38.78 -13.25
C ASP A 57 2.01 37.84 -13.53
N ARG A 58 1.88 37.39 -14.78
CA ARG A 58 0.84 36.46 -15.22
C ARG A 58 1.47 35.14 -15.64
N THR A 59 1.04 34.05 -15.00
CA THR A 59 1.38 32.68 -15.39
C THR A 59 0.14 31.98 -15.90
N SER A 60 0.19 31.48 -17.13
CA SER A 60 -0.82 30.57 -17.69
C SER A 60 -0.27 29.15 -17.68
N ILE A 61 -1.08 28.21 -17.20
CA ILE A 61 -0.78 26.79 -17.11
C ILE A 61 -1.83 26.06 -17.93
N ASP A 62 -1.38 25.26 -18.88
CA ASP A 62 -2.22 24.34 -19.65
C ASP A 62 -1.42 23.06 -19.89
N GLN A 63 -1.71 22.04 -19.09
CA GLN A 63 -1.01 20.77 -19.10
C GLN A 63 -2.02 19.63 -19.19
N THR A 64 -1.70 18.64 -20.00
CA THR A 64 -2.46 17.41 -20.09
C THR A 64 -1.50 16.24 -20.09
N ALA A 65 -1.76 15.22 -19.29
CA ALA A 65 -1.03 13.97 -19.35
C ALA A 65 -2.00 12.79 -19.42
N THR A 66 -1.66 11.76 -20.18
CA THR A 66 -2.39 10.50 -20.17
C THR A 66 -1.40 9.37 -20.01
N ILE A 67 -1.61 8.55 -18.98
CA ILE A 67 -0.79 7.38 -18.67
C ILE A 67 -1.65 6.12 -18.61
N SER A 68 -1.07 4.99 -18.96
CA SER A 68 -1.63 3.66 -18.75
C SER A 68 -0.68 2.88 -17.86
N CYS A 69 -1.22 2.43 -16.73
CA CYS A 69 -0.50 1.73 -15.69
C CYS A 69 -1.05 0.30 -15.61
N PRO A 70 -0.28 -0.73 -16.02
CA PRO A 70 -0.63 -2.10 -15.66
C PRO A 70 -0.67 -2.21 -14.14
N LEU A 71 -1.73 -2.80 -13.61
CA LEU A 71 -1.92 -3.05 -12.20
C LEU A 71 -1.94 -4.55 -11.94
N THR A 72 -1.28 -4.96 -10.87
CA THR A 72 -1.30 -6.33 -10.35
C THR A 72 -1.87 -6.31 -8.94
N ALA A 73 -2.87 -7.14 -8.68
CA ALA A 73 -3.41 -7.38 -7.35
C ALA A 73 -2.36 -8.07 -6.48
N GLY A 74 -2.02 -7.46 -5.35
CA GLY A 74 -1.23 -8.10 -4.32
C GLY A 74 -2.04 -9.15 -3.54
N GLY A 75 -1.45 -9.66 -2.46
CA GLY A 75 -2.16 -10.46 -1.47
C GLY A 75 -2.98 -9.57 -0.51
N PRO A 76 -3.99 -10.12 0.17
CA PRO A 76 -4.73 -9.40 1.20
C PRO A 76 -3.80 -9.00 2.36
N MET A 77 -3.94 -7.77 2.83
CA MET A 77 -3.16 -7.17 3.89
C MET A 77 -4.05 -6.75 5.06
N THR A 78 -3.48 -6.76 6.27
CA THR A 78 -4.19 -6.39 7.50
C THR A 78 -4.15 -4.89 7.82
N THR A 79 -3.27 -4.17 7.12
CA THR A 79 -3.06 -2.73 7.23
C THR A 79 -3.14 -2.10 5.84
N SER A 80 -3.58 -0.84 5.79
CA SER A 80 -3.63 -0.09 4.54
C SER A 80 -2.21 0.19 4.01
N SER A 81 -2.04 0.14 2.70
CA SER A 81 -0.85 0.59 1.97
C SER A 81 -0.93 2.07 1.58
N ILE A 82 -2.10 2.71 1.73
CA ILE A 82 -2.34 4.12 1.36
C ILE A 82 -2.48 5.01 2.60
N LEU A 83 -3.21 4.53 3.61
CA LEU A 83 -3.53 5.30 4.82
C LEU A 83 -2.55 4.98 5.95
N PRO A 84 -2.31 5.94 6.86
CA PRO A 84 -1.62 5.64 8.11
C PRO A 84 -2.41 4.61 8.93
N GLN A 85 -1.72 3.97 9.88
CA GLN A 85 -2.36 3.06 10.82
C GLN A 85 -3.48 3.78 11.59
N THR A 86 -4.57 3.06 11.85
CA THR A 86 -5.65 3.60 12.68
C THR A 86 -5.22 3.62 14.14
N GLU A 87 -5.84 4.49 14.94
CA GLU A 87 -5.58 4.53 16.40
C GLU A 87 -5.81 3.16 17.05
N LYS A 88 -6.81 2.39 16.59
CA LYS A 88 -7.08 1.02 17.06
C LYS A 88 -5.89 0.08 16.77
N GLN A 89 -5.30 0.18 15.58
CA GLN A 89 -4.13 -0.61 15.19
C GLN A 89 -2.90 -0.19 16.00
N GLU A 90 -2.65 1.11 16.16
CA GLU A 90 -1.55 1.64 16.97
C GLU A 90 -1.66 1.17 18.43
N GLN A 91 -2.86 1.25 19.01
CA GLN A 91 -3.13 0.78 20.38
C GLN A 91 -2.92 -0.74 20.51
N ALA A 92 -3.38 -1.53 19.55
CA ALA A 92 -3.19 -2.98 19.56
C ALA A 92 -1.70 -3.37 19.45
N ILE A 93 -0.94 -2.70 18.60
CA ILE A 93 0.52 -2.89 18.47
C ILE A 93 1.22 -2.46 19.77
N ALA A 94 0.81 -1.34 20.38
CA ALA A 94 1.35 -0.90 21.65
C ALA A 94 1.06 -1.88 22.79
N GLN A 95 -0.13 -2.49 22.83
CA GLN A 95 -0.47 -3.55 23.78
C GLN A 95 0.40 -4.78 23.57
N LEU A 96 0.63 -5.19 22.32
CA LEU A 96 1.54 -6.30 22.00
C LEU A 96 2.97 -5.98 22.44
N GLY A 97 3.46 -4.76 22.19
CA GLY A 97 4.77 -4.32 22.66
C GLY A 97 4.89 -4.29 24.18
N ALA A 98 3.85 -3.85 24.89
CA ALA A 98 3.81 -3.83 26.35
C ALA A 98 3.77 -5.25 26.94
N ALA A 99 2.99 -6.16 26.34
CA ALA A 99 2.92 -7.56 26.75
C ALA A 99 4.28 -8.26 26.52
N ALA A 100 4.90 -8.07 25.36
CA ALA A 100 6.23 -8.61 25.06
C ALA A 100 7.30 -8.05 26.00
N LYS A 101 7.23 -6.75 26.33
CA LYS A 101 8.14 -6.14 27.31
C LYS A 101 7.97 -6.75 28.69
N LYS A 102 6.73 -6.98 29.14
CA LYS A 102 6.45 -7.62 30.42
C LYS A 102 6.92 -9.07 30.47
N GLU A 103 6.81 -9.81 29.35
CA GLU A 103 7.36 -11.15 29.20
C GLU A 103 8.89 -11.15 29.33
N VAL A 104 9.57 -10.17 28.73
CA VAL A 104 11.03 -9.99 28.86
C VAL A 104 11.44 -9.54 30.27
N GLU A 105 10.67 -8.67 30.91
CA GLU A 105 10.95 -8.22 32.29
C GLU A 105 10.65 -9.30 33.34
N ALA A 106 9.82 -10.29 33.02
CA ALA A 106 9.55 -11.45 33.86
C ALA A 106 10.63 -12.53 33.76
N ILE A 107 11.65 -12.34 32.90
CA ILE A 107 12.80 -13.23 32.82
C ILE A 107 13.66 -13.02 34.07
N GLU A 108 13.86 -14.08 34.84
CA GLU A 108 14.76 -14.11 35.99
C GLU A 108 16.19 -13.68 35.56
N PRO A 109 16.90 -12.81 36.30
CA PRO A 109 18.23 -12.31 35.93
C PRO A 109 19.27 -13.43 35.67
N GLU A 110 19.10 -14.55 36.35
CA GLU A 110 19.87 -15.79 36.19
C GLU A 110 19.69 -16.43 34.81
N THR A 111 18.47 -16.44 34.26
CA THR A 111 18.20 -16.88 32.88
C THR A 111 18.82 -15.95 31.83
N VAL A 112 18.82 -14.63 32.08
CA VAL A 112 19.51 -13.65 31.21
C VAL A 112 21.01 -13.94 31.16
N SER A 113 21.63 -14.20 32.31
CA SER A 113 23.06 -14.56 32.37
C SER A 113 23.39 -15.88 31.65
N GLY A 114 22.47 -16.86 31.69
CA GLY A 114 22.60 -18.11 30.96
C GLY A 114 22.57 -17.91 29.44
N LEU A 115 21.68 -17.04 28.96
CA LEU A 115 21.58 -16.67 27.54
C LEU A 115 22.81 -15.86 27.06
N GLU A 116 23.31 -14.94 27.87
CA GLU A 116 24.55 -14.19 27.57
C GLU A 116 25.77 -15.13 27.48
N SER A 117 25.81 -16.16 28.32
CA SER A 117 26.85 -17.21 28.28
C SER A 117 26.80 -18.01 26.98
N LEU A 118 25.60 -18.39 26.51
CA LEU A 118 25.42 -19.06 25.21
C LEU A 118 25.78 -18.16 24.02
N ASP A 119 25.38 -16.89 24.04
CA ASP A 119 25.76 -15.92 23.00
C ASP A 119 27.28 -15.73 22.93
N LYS A 120 27.93 -15.66 24.10
CA LYS A 120 29.39 -15.62 24.18
C LYS A 120 30.04 -16.89 23.61
N GLN A 121 29.55 -18.08 23.96
CA GLN A 121 30.05 -19.34 23.39
C GLN A 121 29.89 -19.40 21.87
N MET A 122 28.77 -18.89 21.33
CA MET A 122 28.54 -18.82 19.89
C MET A 122 29.55 -17.89 19.21
N LYS A 123 29.79 -16.71 19.79
CA LYS A 123 30.78 -15.74 19.30
C LYS A 123 32.21 -16.31 19.37
N ASP A 124 32.57 -16.95 20.47
CA ASP A 124 33.88 -17.56 20.67
C ASP A 124 34.10 -18.74 19.70
N CYS A 125 33.07 -19.55 19.45
CA CYS A 125 33.10 -20.62 18.45
C CYS A 125 33.26 -20.09 17.00
N LYS A 126 32.52 -19.03 16.64
CA LYS A 126 32.67 -18.39 15.33
C LYS A 126 34.06 -17.76 15.18
N SER A 127 34.58 -17.13 16.23
CA SER A 127 35.91 -16.50 16.23
C SER A 127 37.07 -17.49 16.13
N SER A 128 36.85 -18.76 16.51
CA SER A 128 37.83 -19.85 16.36
C SER A 128 37.80 -20.52 14.98
N GLY A 129 37.04 -19.96 14.03
CA GLY A 129 37.04 -20.38 12.62
C GLY A 129 36.19 -21.62 12.32
N LYS A 130 35.36 -22.07 13.26
CA LYS A 130 34.40 -23.15 13.04
C LYS A 130 33.22 -22.66 12.20
N SER A 131 32.59 -23.57 11.47
CA SER A 131 31.39 -23.26 10.70
C SER A 131 30.19 -23.01 11.61
N GLU A 132 29.24 -22.21 11.15
CA GLU A 132 28.04 -21.86 11.90
C GLU A 132 27.20 -23.09 12.29
N GLN A 133 27.20 -24.15 11.47
CA GLN A 133 26.56 -25.43 11.80
C GLN A 133 27.24 -26.14 12.97
N ILE A 134 28.58 -26.14 13.05
CA ILE A 134 29.30 -26.75 14.18
C ILE A 134 29.06 -25.94 15.45
N CYS A 135 29.11 -24.60 15.37
CA CYS A 135 28.79 -23.75 16.52
C CYS A 135 27.35 -23.90 16.99
N GLY A 136 26.40 -24.01 16.06
CA GLY A 136 25.00 -24.29 16.36
C GLY A 136 24.80 -25.62 17.08
N MET A 137 25.49 -26.68 16.66
CA MET A 137 25.45 -27.98 17.33
C MET A 137 26.07 -27.93 18.73
N GLU A 138 27.19 -27.20 18.92
CA GLU A 138 27.83 -27.04 20.24
C GLU A 138 26.93 -26.28 21.22
N ILE A 139 26.24 -25.23 20.74
CA ILE A 139 25.26 -24.49 21.53
C ILE A 139 24.04 -25.36 21.86
N MET A 140 23.52 -26.12 20.90
CA MET A 140 22.40 -27.04 21.19
C MET A 140 22.80 -28.16 22.16
N ALA A 141 24.04 -28.65 22.10
CA ALA A 141 24.55 -29.62 23.07
C ALA A 141 24.69 -29.00 24.47
N ALA A 142 25.18 -27.75 24.56
CA ALA A 142 25.25 -27.00 25.81
C ALA A 142 23.86 -26.78 26.41
N MET A 143 22.87 -26.39 25.60
CA MET A 143 21.48 -26.26 26.02
C MET A 143 20.88 -27.59 26.48
N GLN A 144 21.13 -28.68 25.77
CA GLN A 144 20.65 -30.02 26.17
C GLN A 144 21.31 -30.53 27.46
N SER A 145 22.53 -30.09 27.75
CA SER A 145 23.24 -30.43 28.97
C SER A 145 22.83 -29.61 30.20
N ASP A 146 21.99 -28.59 29.99
CA ASP A 146 21.45 -27.73 31.04
C ASP A 146 19.91 -27.81 31.08
N PRO A 147 19.36 -28.79 31.83
CA PRO A 147 17.91 -28.97 31.96
C PRO A 147 17.22 -27.79 32.64
N GLU A 148 17.91 -27.07 33.53
CA GLU A 148 17.36 -25.90 34.22
C GLU A 148 17.20 -24.74 33.26
N LEU A 149 18.17 -24.50 32.38
CA LEU A 149 18.06 -23.51 31.32
C LEU A 149 16.93 -23.84 30.34
N LEU A 150 16.73 -25.11 29.98
CA LEU A 150 15.61 -25.53 29.11
C LEU A 150 14.24 -25.35 29.79
N VAL A 151 14.13 -25.62 31.09
CA VAL A 151 12.91 -25.38 31.86
C VAL A 151 12.63 -23.88 31.98
N GLN A 152 13.64 -23.08 32.33
CA GLN A 152 13.53 -21.63 32.39
C GLN A 152 13.17 -21.03 31.02
N MET A 153 13.73 -21.54 29.92
CA MET A 153 13.34 -21.13 28.57
C MET A 153 11.90 -21.52 28.20
N GLY A 154 11.43 -22.67 28.68
CA GLY A 154 10.02 -23.07 28.54
C GLY A 154 9.07 -22.21 29.37
N GLU A 155 9.50 -21.78 30.56
CA GLU A 155 8.73 -20.92 31.48
C GLU A 155 8.73 -19.45 31.01
N MET A 156 9.82 -18.97 30.38
CA MET A 156 9.90 -17.64 29.77
C MET A 156 8.80 -17.42 28.72
N GLY A 157 8.55 -18.39 27.85
CA GLY A 157 7.48 -18.33 26.85
C GLY A 157 6.06 -18.43 27.43
N GLY A 158 5.94 -18.59 28.75
CA GLY A 158 4.69 -18.76 29.49
C GLY A 158 4.42 -17.68 30.56
N ALA A 159 5.38 -16.82 30.87
CA ALA A 159 5.33 -15.90 32.02
C ALA A 159 4.12 -14.95 32.00
N ASP A 160 3.68 -14.53 30.81
CA ASP A 160 2.39 -13.85 30.61
C ASP A 160 1.68 -14.38 29.35
N ALA A 161 1.53 -15.69 29.25
CA ALA A 161 0.88 -16.33 28.10
C ALA A 161 -0.52 -15.78 27.83
N GLN A 162 -1.27 -15.42 28.88
CA GLN A 162 -2.60 -14.83 28.76
C GLN A 162 -2.52 -13.38 28.24
N GLY A 163 -1.67 -12.53 28.81
CA GLY A 163 -1.50 -11.15 28.33
C GLY A 163 -0.99 -11.09 26.89
N MET A 164 -0.09 -12.01 26.50
CA MET A 164 0.36 -12.16 25.12
C MET A 164 -0.74 -12.67 24.18
N ALA A 165 -1.59 -13.60 24.63
CA ALA A 165 -2.73 -14.06 23.84
C ALA A 165 -3.78 -12.94 23.64
N GLU A 166 -4.10 -12.19 24.69
CA GLU A 166 -5.01 -11.05 24.64
C GLU A 166 -4.48 -9.94 23.73
N ALA A 167 -3.19 -9.61 23.82
CA ALA A 167 -2.58 -8.61 22.95
C ALA A 167 -2.52 -9.05 21.48
N LYS A 168 -2.22 -10.33 21.21
CA LYS A 168 -2.31 -10.91 19.86
C LYS A 168 -3.75 -10.87 19.33
N GLN A 169 -4.73 -11.17 20.18
CA GLN A 169 -6.14 -11.07 19.82
C GLN A 169 -6.54 -9.63 19.50
N ALA A 170 -6.08 -8.64 20.28
CA ALA A 170 -6.33 -7.23 20.01
C ALA A 170 -5.78 -6.79 18.64
N VAL A 171 -4.58 -7.26 18.25
CA VAL A 171 -4.03 -7.03 16.91
C VAL A 171 -4.88 -7.70 15.83
N SER A 172 -5.33 -8.93 16.06
CA SER A 172 -6.24 -9.63 15.14
C SER A 172 -7.60 -8.92 15.01
N ASP A 173 -8.14 -8.37 16.10
CA ASP A 173 -9.43 -7.67 16.11
C ASP A 173 -9.32 -6.26 15.50
N ALA A 174 -8.12 -5.68 15.52
CA ALA A 174 -7.78 -4.41 14.87
C ALA A 174 -7.35 -4.59 13.40
N ALA A 175 -7.09 -5.83 12.97
CA ALA A 175 -6.78 -6.13 11.58
C ALA A 175 -7.99 -5.84 10.70
N GLU A 176 -7.75 -5.09 9.64
CA GLU A 176 -8.74 -4.92 8.58
C GLU A 176 -8.36 -5.81 7.40
N ASN A 177 -9.12 -5.79 6.32
CA ASN A 177 -8.84 -6.61 5.15
C ASN A 177 -8.73 -5.70 3.94
N TYR A 178 -7.50 -5.47 3.50
CA TYR A 178 -7.19 -4.61 2.36
C TYR A 178 -6.66 -5.45 1.21
N LEU A 179 -7.10 -5.15 0.00
CA LEU A 179 -6.53 -5.71 -1.21
C LEU A 179 -5.89 -4.61 -2.04
N PRO A 180 -4.56 -4.44 -1.96
CA PRO A 180 -3.87 -3.44 -2.74
C PRO A 180 -3.57 -3.95 -4.15
N TRP A 181 -3.53 -3.01 -5.08
CA TRP A 181 -3.11 -3.15 -6.46
C TRP A 181 -2.00 -2.15 -6.72
N TYR A 182 -0.89 -2.64 -7.26
CA TYR A 182 0.30 -1.82 -7.52
C TYR A 182 0.60 -1.81 -9.02
N ASN A 183 1.15 -0.70 -9.51
CA ASN A 183 1.72 -0.65 -10.85
C ASN A 183 3.23 -0.94 -10.83
N GLU A 184 3.72 -1.64 -11.87
CA GLU A 184 5.15 -1.94 -12.11
C GLU A 184 5.80 -0.94 -13.08
N GLY A 185 5.21 0.25 -13.18
CA GLY A 185 5.53 1.27 -14.18
C GLY A 185 4.29 1.77 -14.92
N CYS A 186 4.42 2.90 -15.58
CA CYS A 186 3.36 3.48 -16.39
C CYS A 186 3.96 4.02 -17.69
N VAL A 187 3.18 3.96 -18.76
CA VAL A 187 3.56 4.53 -20.06
C VAL A 187 2.53 5.55 -20.50
N GLY A 188 2.96 6.62 -21.14
CA GLY A 188 2.05 7.66 -21.54
C GLY A 188 2.70 8.83 -22.24
N THR A 189 1.98 9.95 -22.24
CA THR A 189 2.46 11.22 -22.78
C THR A 189 2.01 12.38 -21.90
N MET A 190 2.85 13.41 -21.84
CA MET A 190 2.55 14.69 -21.22
C MET A 190 2.77 15.80 -22.23
N THR A 191 1.77 16.67 -22.36
CA THR A 191 1.81 17.88 -23.17
C THR A 191 1.72 19.09 -22.26
N VAL A 192 2.61 20.05 -22.49
CA VAL A 192 2.68 21.31 -21.75
C VAL A 192 2.56 22.46 -22.73
N ASN A 193 1.77 23.46 -22.33
CA ASN A 193 1.64 24.74 -23.00
C ASN A 193 1.55 25.87 -21.95
N ASN A 194 2.60 26.02 -21.16
CA ASN A 194 2.65 27.05 -20.14
C ASN A 194 3.23 28.35 -20.71
N SER A 195 2.77 29.47 -20.17
CA SER A 195 3.37 30.78 -20.45
C SER A 195 3.54 31.62 -19.20
N PHE A 196 4.55 32.47 -19.21
CA PHE A 196 4.79 33.46 -18.19
C PHE A 196 5.00 34.83 -18.84
N GLN A 197 4.39 35.85 -18.28
CA GLN A 197 4.56 37.24 -18.69
C GLN A 197 4.77 38.08 -17.43
N ALA A 198 5.93 38.70 -17.30
CA ALA A 198 6.13 39.76 -16.32
C ALA A 198 5.45 41.04 -16.81
N ASP A 199 4.85 41.83 -15.91
CA ASP A 199 4.26 43.16 -16.17
C ASP A 199 5.18 44.25 -15.57
N ASP A 200 6.44 44.25 -15.98
CA ASP A 200 7.51 45.13 -15.52
C ASP A 200 7.67 46.37 -16.45
N PRO A 201 7.17 47.55 -16.02
CA PRO A 201 7.22 48.80 -16.79
C PRO A 201 8.64 49.35 -16.98
N THR A 202 9.67 48.75 -16.36
CA THR A 202 11.07 49.11 -16.60
C THR A 202 11.63 48.51 -17.89
N ILE A 203 10.93 47.55 -18.51
CA ILE A 203 11.30 46.92 -19.77
C ILE A 203 10.83 47.81 -20.94
N PRO A 204 11.74 48.33 -21.79
CA PRO A 204 11.33 49.14 -22.93
C PRO A 204 10.69 48.28 -24.03
N GLY A 205 9.41 48.53 -24.33
CA GLY A 205 8.68 47.88 -25.42
C GLY A 205 7.65 46.84 -24.94
N PRO A 206 7.07 46.03 -25.84
CA PRO A 206 6.18 44.95 -25.44
C PRO A 206 6.97 43.88 -24.68
N GLU A 207 6.50 43.51 -23.51
CA GLU A 207 7.13 42.48 -22.69
C GLU A 207 7.05 41.12 -23.39
N PRO A 208 8.17 40.39 -23.49
CA PRO A 208 8.18 39.08 -24.10
C PRO A 208 7.44 38.06 -23.22
N VAL A 209 6.69 37.17 -23.86
CA VAL A 209 6.03 36.04 -23.19
C VAL A 209 6.99 34.85 -23.18
N LEU A 210 7.39 34.43 -21.99
CA LEU A 210 8.11 33.18 -21.77
C LEU A 210 7.19 31.99 -22.04
N ARG A 211 7.69 30.98 -22.74
CA ARG A 211 6.94 29.78 -23.06
C ARG A 211 7.70 28.53 -22.63
N THR A 212 6.96 27.59 -22.05
CA THR A 212 7.39 26.21 -21.86
C THR A 212 6.39 25.36 -22.61
N THR A 213 6.80 24.82 -23.75
CA THR A 213 5.91 24.03 -24.60
C THR A 213 6.56 22.73 -25.03
N GLY A 214 5.75 21.70 -25.24
CA GLY A 214 6.22 20.47 -25.83
C GLY A 214 5.35 19.28 -25.48
N THR A 215 5.72 18.14 -26.05
CA THR A 215 5.19 16.84 -25.67
C THR A 215 6.35 15.92 -25.33
N ARG A 216 6.19 15.16 -24.25
CA ARG A 216 7.16 14.18 -23.76
C ARG A 216 6.46 12.84 -23.56
N LYS A 217 7.18 11.76 -23.85
CA LYS A 217 6.75 10.41 -23.49
C LYS A 217 7.02 10.23 -22.00
N ILE A 218 6.06 9.66 -21.29
CA ILE A 218 6.23 9.20 -19.91
C ILE A 218 6.51 7.71 -19.97
N GLU A 219 7.57 7.29 -19.28
CA GLU A 219 7.90 5.88 -19.08
C GLU A 219 8.54 5.75 -17.70
N THR A 220 7.77 5.27 -16.73
CA THR A 220 8.22 5.12 -15.36
C THR A 220 8.41 3.64 -15.01
N GLN A 221 9.38 3.37 -14.14
CA GLN A 221 9.50 2.09 -13.43
C GLN A 221 8.97 2.19 -11.99
N GLU A 222 8.67 3.42 -11.54
CA GLU A 222 8.18 3.70 -10.19
C GLU A 222 6.66 3.49 -10.10
N THR A 223 6.19 3.14 -8.90
CA THR A 223 4.77 3.04 -8.58
C THR A 223 4.17 4.45 -8.51
N LEU A 224 3.48 4.86 -9.58
CA LEU A 224 2.72 6.11 -9.61
C LEU A 224 1.31 5.92 -9.08
N VAL A 225 0.81 4.69 -9.00
CA VAL A 225 -0.56 4.40 -8.63
C VAL A 225 -0.60 3.21 -7.68
N THR A 226 -1.27 3.42 -6.56
CA THR A 226 -1.73 2.35 -5.67
C THR A 226 -3.24 2.43 -5.58
N VAL A 227 -3.93 1.32 -5.84
CA VAL A 227 -5.37 1.22 -5.63
C VAL A 227 -5.61 0.22 -4.53
N GLU A 228 -6.44 0.55 -3.55
CA GLU A 228 -6.69 -0.33 -2.42
C GLU A 228 -8.19 -0.51 -2.24
N THR A 229 -8.63 -1.76 -2.14
CA THR A 229 -10.01 -2.09 -1.76
C THR A 229 -10.05 -2.58 -0.32
N GLU A 230 -10.77 -1.90 0.55
CA GLU A 230 -11.13 -2.40 1.88
C GLU A 230 -12.26 -3.44 1.72
N LEU A 231 -11.93 -4.72 1.86
CA LEU A 231 -12.81 -5.85 1.59
C LEU A 231 -14.00 -5.92 2.56
N ASN A 232 -13.84 -5.45 3.80
CA ASN A 232 -14.90 -5.48 4.81
C ASN A 232 -16.00 -4.45 4.52
N ARG A 233 -15.62 -3.25 4.06
CA ARG A 233 -16.56 -2.17 3.70
C ARG A 233 -16.93 -2.18 2.22
N ASN A 234 -16.21 -2.94 1.41
CA ASN A 234 -16.28 -2.91 -0.04
C ASN A 234 -16.10 -1.48 -0.57
N GLU A 235 -15.03 -0.83 -0.14
CA GLU A 235 -14.70 0.55 -0.49
C GLU A 235 -13.31 0.61 -1.14
N THR A 236 -13.19 1.36 -2.25
CA THR A 236 -11.93 1.52 -2.99
C THR A 236 -11.36 2.92 -2.83
N ARG A 237 -10.04 3.02 -2.60
CA ARG A 237 -9.25 4.24 -2.56
C ARG A 237 -8.12 4.21 -3.58
N TYR A 238 -7.71 5.39 -4.01
CA TYR A 238 -6.67 5.57 -5.02
C TYR A 238 -5.61 6.52 -4.47
N MET A 239 -4.35 6.12 -4.49
CA MET A 239 -3.20 7.00 -4.32
C MET A 239 -2.57 7.21 -5.70
N ILE A 240 -2.55 8.45 -6.18
CA ILE A 240 -2.05 8.80 -7.50
C ILE A 240 -0.94 9.85 -7.35
N ILE A 241 0.25 9.49 -7.78
CA ILE A 241 1.41 10.36 -7.87
C ILE A 241 1.48 10.88 -9.31
N PRO A 242 1.42 12.20 -9.55
CA PRO A 242 1.48 12.74 -10.89
C PRO A 242 2.83 12.49 -11.54
N PRO A 243 2.88 12.06 -12.82
CA PRO A 243 4.14 11.94 -13.54
C PRO A 243 4.79 13.32 -13.71
N GLN A 244 6.11 13.32 -13.78
CA GLN A 244 6.94 14.51 -13.96
C GLN A 244 7.87 14.34 -15.15
N GLU A 245 8.05 15.38 -15.94
CA GLU A 245 8.91 15.37 -17.12
C GLU A 245 9.67 16.69 -17.29
N LYS A 246 10.81 16.63 -17.97
CA LYS A 246 11.62 17.81 -18.28
C LYS A 246 11.17 18.47 -19.59
N PHE A 247 10.84 19.75 -19.51
CA PHE A 247 10.47 20.57 -20.67
C PHE A 247 11.44 21.73 -20.83
N HIS A 248 11.75 22.05 -22.08
CA HIS A 248 12.58 23.20 -22.41
C HIS A 248 11.75 24.48 -22.25
N ARG A 249 12.30 25.45 -21.52
CA ARG A 249 11.75 26.80 -21.39
C ARG A 249 12.65 27.77 -22.14
N ASP A 250 12.02 28.60 -22.96
CA ASP A 250 12.70 29.64 -23.74
C ASP A 250 13.45 30.64 -22.83
N ALA A 251 14.51 31.25 -23.35
CA ALA A 251 15.26 32.31 -22.65
C ALA A 251 14.48 33.63 -22.54
N TYR A 252 14.81 34.46 -21.54
CA TYR A 252 14.26 35.80 -21.33
C TYR A 252 15.34 36.79 -20.87
N ALA A 253 15.05 38.10 -20.93
CA ALA A 253 15.97 39.16 -20.52
C ALA A 253 16.53 38.94 -19.10
N GLY A 254 17.78 38.47 -19.02
CA GLY A 254 18.46 38.14 -17.76
C GLY A 254 18.36 36.67 -17.31
N GLU A 255 17.51 35.86 -17.95
CA GLU A 255 17.38 34.42 -17.68
C GLU A 255 17.78 33.57 -18.90
N GLN A 256 18.67 32.61 -18.66
CA GLN A 256 19.07 31.65 -19.69
C GLN A 256 17.95 30.63 -19.95
N GLU A 257 17.93 30.09 -21.17
CA GLU A 257 17.16 28.89 -21.50
C GLU A 257 17.52 27.78 -20.50
N ARG A 258 16.51 27.01 -20.08
CA ARG A 258 16.73 25.90 -19.16
C ARG A 258 15.66 24.83 -19.30
N ASP A 259 16.02 23.63 -18.89
CA ASP A 259 15.04 22.58 -18.68
C ASP A 259 14.38 22.74 -17.32
N GLU A 260 13.05 22.70 -17.29
CA GLU A 260 12.24 22.72 -16.08
C GLU A 260 11.53 21.39 -15.89
N MET A 261 11.57 20.88 -14.65
CA MET A 261 10.78 19.72 -14.27
C MET A 261 9.33 20.17 -14.03
N LEU A 262 8.39 19.63 -14.78
CA LEU A 262 6.97 19.91 -14.64
C LEU A 262 6.20 18.64 -14.30
N ALA A 263 5.26 18.74 -13.37
CA ALA A 263 4.36 17.68 -12.97
C ALA A 263 2.99 17.87 -13.63
N ALA A 264 2.32 16.77 -14.01
CA ALA A 264 1.01 16.82 -14.67
C ALA A 264 -0.08 17.57 -13.86
N ILE A 265 -0.01 17.50 -12.53
CA ILE A 265 -0.81 18.26 -11.56
C ILE A 265 0.08 18.62 -10.34
N PRO A 266 -0.29 19.59 -9.49
CA PRO A 266 0.65 20.17 -8.53
C PRO A 266 1.01 19.28 -7.31
N ALA A 267 0.24 18.23 -7.01
CA ALA A 267 0.50 17.39 -5.84
C ALA A 267 -0.02 15.94 -6.02
N PRO A 268 0.55 14.97 -5.28
CA PRO A 268 -0.04 13.64 -5.11
C PRO A 268 -1.44 13.70 -4.52
N LEU A 269 -2.27 12.72 -4.87
CA LEU A 269 -3.67 12.64 -4.46
C LEU A 269 -3.95 11.33 -3.75
N ILE A 270 -4.75 11.41 -2.68
CA ILE A 270 -5.49 10.28 -2.14
C ILE A 270 -6.97 10.56 -2.38
N ILE A 271 -7.62 9.69 -3.15
CA ILE A 271 -8.99 9.88 -3.63
C ILE A 271 -9.86 8.72 -3.14
N GLY A 272 -11.08 9.03 -2.70
CA GLY A 272 -12.03 8.07 -2.13
C GLY A 272 -12.18 8.23 -0.60
N PRO A 273 -12.78 7.26 0.09
CA PRO A 273 -13.26 5.98 -0.44
C PRO A 273 -14.45 6.12 -1.40
N TYR A 274 -14.54 5.20 -2.36
CA TYR A 274 -15.70 5.02 -3.22
C TYR A 274 -16.33 3.64 -2.99
N PRO A 275 -17.66 3.51 -3.05
CA PRO A 275 -18.30 2.22 -2.87
C PRO A 275 -18.01 1.29 -4.06
N GLY A 276 -17.76 0.02 -3.74
CA GLY A 276 -17.51 -1.04 -4.70
C GLY A 276 -16.02 -1.28 -5.02
N PRO A 277 -15.74 -2.19 -5.98
CA PRO A 277 -14.39 -2.47 -6.46
C PRO A 277 -13.84 -1.32 -7.30
N ILE A 278 -12.62 -1.49 -7.82
CA ILE A 278 -12.01 -0.58 -8.79
C ILE A 278 -12.98 -0.28 -9.94
N GLN A 279 -13.24 1.01 -10.15
CA GLN A 279 -14.19 1.53 -11.13
C GLN A 279 -13.65 2.82 -11.76
N ALA A 280 -14.21 3.19 -12.91
CA ALA A 280 -13.92 4.48 -13.52
C ALA A 280 -14.39 5.63 -12.63
N GLY A 281 -13.71 6.76 -12.71
CA GLY A 281 -14.05 7.92 -11.89
C GLY A 281 -13.35 9.19 -12.34
N ARG A 282 -13.73 10.28 -11.66
CA ARG A 282 -13.20 11.61 -11.88
C ARG A 282 -13.04 12.34 -10.56
N TYR A 283 -11.91 13.00 -10.41
CA TYR A 283 -11.63 13.95 -9.34
C TYR A 283 -11.34 15.32 -9.95
N THR A 284 -11.76 16.39 -9.28
CA THR A 284 -11.49 17.77 -9.71
C THR A 284 -11.27 18.64 -8.49
N GLN A 285 -10.19 19.41 -8.50
CA GLN A 285 -9.82 20.33 -7.43
C GLN A 285 -9.68 21.74 -7.99
N ASN A 286 -10.35 22.69 -7.35
CA ASN A 286 -10.20 24.10 -7.66
C ASN A 286 -9.01 24.69 -6.90
N LEU A 287 -8.31 25.59 -7.57
CA LEU A 287 -7.14 26.32 -7.09
C LEU A 287 -7.38 27.82 -7.27
N ASN A 288 -6.55 28.66 -6.65
CA ASN A 288 -6.55 30.07 -7.01
C ASN A 288 -6.11 30.21 -8.47
N GLY A 289 -6.95 30.83 -9.30
CA GLY A 289 -6.68 31.03 -10.72
C GLY A 289 -7.03 29.87 -11.65
N GLY A 290 -7.49 28.72 -11.15
CA GLY A 290 -7.77 27.58 -12.04
C GLY A 290 -8.24 26.30 -11.36
N SER A 291 -8.03 25.17 -12.03
CA SER A 291 -8.37 23.84 -11.52
C SER A 291 -7.50 22.76 -12.14
N TYR A 292 -7.44 21.60 -11.50
CA TYR A 292 -6.99 20.38 -12.15
C TYR A 292 -8.02 19.27 -11.99
N SER A 293 -8.04 18.34 -12.95
CA SER A 293 -8.82 17.11 -12.88
C SER A 293 -7.97 15.88 -13.15
N VAL A 294 -8.41 14.77 -12.55
CA VAL A 294 -7.86 13.44 -12.79
C VAL A 294 -9.03 12.53 -13.09
N ASP A 295 -9.08 12.03 -14.31
CA ASP A 295 -10.05 11.05 -14.79
C ASP A 295 -9.34 9.70 -14.89
N TRP A 296 -10.00 8.61 -14.48
CA TRP A 296 -9.43 7.27 -14.60
C TRP A 296 -10.45 6.25 -15.06
N GLU A 297 -9.96 5.26 -15.79
CA GLU A 297 -10.72 4.11 -16.28
C GLU A 297 -9.93 2.83 -16.00
N PHE A 298 -10.62 1.78 -15.55
CA PHE A 298 -10.01 0.49 -15.25
C PHE A 298 -10.53 -0.59 -16.19
N ALA A 299 -9.60 -1.26 -16.88
CA ALA A 299 -9.88 -2.43 -17.69
C ALA A 299 -9.25 -3.66 -17.04
N ARG A 300 -10.08 -4.63 -16.62
CA ARG A 300 -9.56 -5.91 -16.11
C ARG A 300 -8.88 -6.69 -17.24
N GLY A 301 -7.76 -7.33 -16.91
CA GLY A 301 -7.12 -8.32 -17.76
C GLY A 301 -8.05 -9.51 -17.98
N LYS A 302 -8.01 -10.07 -19.20
CA LYS A 302 -8.74 -11.30 -19.54
C LYS A 302 -7.91 -12.53 -19.23
#